data_AF-A0AA40FLF4-F1
#
_entry.id   AF-A0AA40FLF4-F1
#
_cell.length_a   1.000
_cell.length_b   1.000
_cell.length_c   1.000
_cell.angle_alpha   90.00
_cell.angle_beta   90.00
_cell.angle_gamma   90.00
#
_symmetry.space_group_name_H-M   'P 1'
#
loop_
_entity.id
_entity.type
_entity.pdbx_description
1 polymer ?
#
loop_
_entity_poly.entity_id
_entity_poly.type
_entity_poly.pdbx_seq_one_letter_code
_entity_poly.pdbx_strand_id
1 'polypeptide(L)'
;MKLWTSHHTFDHPWETVVKAACRKYPNPLNPHVLGTDVIDRKVEDGVLYSHRLVSSQWRFPKWLTQFFGHQGPYYASEWSEVNPETKEMVVKTVNVS
;
A
#
# COMPACT_ATOMS: atom_id res chain seq x y z
N MET A 1 17.55 -7.37 2.89
CA MET A 1 17.50 -7.99 4.23
C MET A 1 16.07 -7.88 4.75
N LYS A 2 15.39 -8.98 5.08
CA LYS A 2 14.05 -8.97 5.67
C LYS A 2 14.21 -8.88 7.19
N LEU A 3 13.99 -7.70 7.76
CA LEU A 3 14.24 -7.44 9.19
C LEU A 3 13.09 -7.90 10.09
N TRP A 4 11.88 -8.05 9.56
CA TRP A 4 10.68 -8.37 10.34
C TRP A 4 9.66 -9.17 9.52
N THR A 5 8.90 -10.04 10.19
CA THR A 5 7.74 -10.75 9.64
C THR A 5 6.65 -10.82 10.70
N SER A 6 5.40 -10.60 10.31
CA SER A 6 4.23 -10.75 11.17
C SER A 6 3.13 -11.49 10.42
N HIS A 7 2.31 -12.24 11.16
CA HIS A 7 1.19 -13.01 10.65
C HIS A 7 -0.08 -12.57 11.39
N HIS A 8 -1.19 -12.46 10.66
CA HIS A 8 -2.50 -12.13 11.21
C HIS A 8 -3.58 -12.89 10.44
N THR A 9 -4.59 -13.35 11.16
CA THR A 9 -5.76 -14.04 10.59
C THR A 9 -6.96 -13.11 10.64
N PHE A 10 -7.56 -12.84 9.48
CA PHE A 10 -8.83 -12.13 9.39
C PHE A 10 -9.98 -13.13 9.29
N ASP A 11 -10.92 -13.10 10.24
CA ASP A 11 -12.08 -14.01 10.28
C ASP A 11 -13.20 -13.57 9.30
N HIS A 12 -12.82 -13.38 8.03
CA HIS A 12 -13.71 -12.93 6.95
C HIS A 12 -13.43 -13.69 5.65
N PRO A 13 -14.43 -13.80 4.75
CA PRO A 13 -14.22 -14.39 3.43
C PRO A 13 -13.10 -13.69 2.67
N TRP A 14 -12.33 -14.46 1.89
CA TRP A 14 -11.19 -13.96 1.12
C TRP A 14 -11.55 -12.76 0.23
N GLU A 15 -12.69 -12.84 -0.44
CA GLU A 15 -13.19 -11.80 -1.34
C GLU A 15 -13.45 -10.48 -0.60
N THR A 16 -13.88 -10.56 0.67
CA THR A 16 -14.08 -9.40 1.54
C THR A 16 -12.75 -8.79 1.95
N VAL A 17 -11.78 -9.63 2.34
CA VAL A 17 -10.44 -9.18 2.74
C VAL A 17 -9.71 -8.52 1.57
N VAL A 18 -9.74 -9.12 0.38
CA VAL A 18 -9.14 -8.55 -0.83
C VAL A 18 -9.80 -7.23 -1.24
N LYS A 19 -11.14 -7.16 -1.22
CA LYS A 19 -11.86 -5.90 -1.47
C LYS A 19 -11.46 -4.81 -0.46
N ALA A 20 -11.33 -5.17 0.82
CA ALA A 20 -10.88 -4.26 1.86
C ALA A 20 -9.43 -3.82 1.65
N ALA A 21 -8.51 -4.72 1.28
CA ALA A 21 -7.12 -4.40 0.98
C ALA A 21 -7.00 -3.44 -0.22
N CYS A 22 -7.78 -3.66 -1.27
CA CYS A 22 -7.86 -2.76 -2.42
C CYS A 22 -8.44 -1.39 -2.06
N ARG A 23 -9.35 -1.30 -1.09
CA ARG A 23 -10.02 -0.07 -0.64
C ARG A 23 -9.59 0.39 0.75
N LYS A 24 -8.36 0.04 1.17
CA LYS A 24 -7.86 0.28 2.53
C LYS A 24 -7.73 1.76 2.90
N TYR A 25 -7.86 2.67 1.94
CA TYR A 25 -7.82 4.12 2.16
C TYR A 25 -9.04 4.80 1.52
N PRO A 26 -9.57 5.87 2.13
CA PRO A 26 -9.10 6.49 3.39
C PRO A 26 -9.40 5.62 4.62
N ASN A 27 -8.55 5.68 5.65
CA ASN A 27 -8.72 4.90 6.89
C ASN A 27 -8.33 5.74 8.11
N PRO A 28 -9.22 5.87 9.12
CA PRO A 28 -8.95 6.66 10.33
C PRO A 28 -7.75 6.18 11.14
N LEU A 29 -7.37 4.90 11.02
CA LEU A 29 -6.18 4.34 11.67
C LEU A 29 -4.87 4.76 10.98
N ASN A 30 -4.93 5.20 9.72
CA ASN A 30 -3.79 5.63 8.92
C ASN A 30 -4.07 7.00 8.28
N PRO A 31 -4.20 8.08 9.07
CA PRO A 31 -4.58 9.40 8.57
C PRO A 31 -3.49 10.07 7.71
N HIS A 32 -2.27 9.53 7.72
CA HIS A 32 -1.12 10.07 7.00
C HIS A 32 -1.14 9.78 5.49
N VAL A 33 -2.00 8.87 5.03
CA VAL A 33 -2.16 8.63 3.59
C VAL A 33 -3.12 9.66 3.02
N LEU A 34 -2.58 10.54 2.17
CA LEU A 34 -3.34 11.61 1.53
C LEU A 34 -4.21 11.09 0.38
N GLY A 35 -3.71 10.11 -0.36
CA GLY A 35 -4.40 9.56 -1.52
C GLY A 35 -3.66 8.39 -2.16
N THR A 36 -4.38 7.69 -3.03
CA THR A 36 -3.82 6.62 -3.84
C THR A 36 -4.35 6.72 -5.27
N ASP A 37 -3.44 6.66 -6.23
CA ASP A 37 -3.75 6.67 -7.65
C ASP A 37 -3.34 5.36 -8.31
N VAL A 38 -4.06 4.95 -9.34
CA VAL A 38 -3.73 3.76 -10.13
C VAL A 38 -2.92 4.23 -11.33
N ILE A 39 -1.65 3.80 -11.41
CA ILE A 39 -0.76 4.11 -12.54
C ILE A 39 -1.07 3.17 -13.69
N ASP A 40 -1.14 1.87 -13.40
CA ASP A 40 -1.41 0.83 -14.37
C ASP A 40 -2.25 -0.28 -13.75
N ARG A 41 -3.09 -0.91 -14.58
CA ARG A 41 -3.90 -2.05 -14.17
C ARG A 41 -4.25 -2.89 -15.38
N LYS A 42 -3.91 -4.17 -15.31
CA LYS A 42 -4.17 -5.14 -16.36
C LYS A 42 -4.54 -6.49 -15.78
N VAL A 43 -5.24 -7.29 -16.59
CA VAL A 43 -5.54 -8.69 -16.29
C VAL A 43 -4.77 -9.53 -17.29
N GLU A 44 -3.91 -10.42 -16.79
CA GLU A 44 -3.15 -11.37 -17.59
C GLU A 44 -3.34 -12.75 -16.98
N ASP A 45 -3.70 -13.74 -17.80
CA ASP A 45 -3.93 -15.14 -17.38
C ASP A 45 -4.87 -15.29 -16.17
N GLY A 46 -5.92 -14.46 -16.10
CA GLY A 46 -6.89 -14.47 -14.99
C GLY A 46 -6.40 -13.81 -13.70
N VAL A 47 -5.16 -13.32 -13.65
CA VAL A 47 -4.56 -12.61 -12.52
C VAL A 47 -4.66 -11.11 -12.75
N LEU A 48 -5.13 -10.37 -11.73
CA LEU A 48 -5.18 -8.91 -11.76
C LEU A 48 -3.86 -8.34 -11.25
N TYR A 49 -3.14 -7.64 -12.14
CA TYR A 49 -1.96 -6.87 -11.81
C TYR A 49 -2.35 -5.40 -11.68
N SER A 50 -1.97 -4.77 -10.57
CA SER A 50 -2.18 -3.34 -10.39
C SER A 50 -0.96 -2.65 -9.79
N HIS A 51 -0.57 -1.56 -10.41
CA HIS A 51 0.44 -0.62 -9.93
C HIS A 51 -0.24 0.65 -9.44
N ARG A 52 -0.02 0.99 -8.18
CA ARG A 52 -0.57 2.18 -7.52
C ARG A 52 0.53 3.08 -6.98
N LEU A 53 0.27 4.39 -7.03
CA LEU A 53 1.03 5.39 -6.33
C LEU A 53 0.29 5.73 -5.04
N VAL A 54 1.00 5.68 -3.91
CA VAL A 54 0.47 6.08 -2.60
C VAL A 54 1.16 7.37 -2.20
N SER A 55 0.38 8.42 -1.96
CA SER A 55 0.87 9.71 -1.45
C SER A 55 0.64 9.77 0.06
N SER A 56 1.67 10.10 0.81
CA SER A 56 1.62 10.20 2.27
C SER A 56 2.32 11.44 2.80
N GLN A 57 1.83 11.95 3.93
CA GLN A 57 2.42 13.08 4.63
C GLN A 57 2.83 12.66 6.03
N TRP A 58 4.14 12.69 6.25
CA TRP A 58 4.75 12.46 7.56
C TRP A 58 5.35 13.77 8.06
N ARG A 59 5.24 14.00 9.36
CA ARG A 59 5.87 15.14 10.03
C ARG A 59 7.09 14.63 10.77
N PHE A 60 8.25 15.20 10.49
CA PHE A 60 9.43 14.88 11.27
C PHE A 60 9.35 15.52 12.66
N PRO A 61 9.97 14.90 13.69
CA PRO A 61 10.25 15.57 14.94
C PRO A 61 10.96 16.91 14.68
N LYS A 62 10.60 17.97 15.41
CA LYS A 62 11.14 19.33 15.20
C LYS A 62 12.67 19.42 15.21
N TRP A 63 13.34 18.52 15.92
CA TRP A 63 14.81 18.51 15.95
C TRP A 63 15.43 17.95 14.66
N LEU A 64 14.70 17.16 13.87
CA LEU A 64 15.11 16.61 12.58
C LEU A 64 14.76 17.53 11.39
N THR A 65 13.73 18.36 11.52
CA THR A 65 13.26 19.24 10.43
C THR A 65 14.32 20.23 9.96
N GLN A 66 15.27 20.61 10.84
CA GLN A 66 16.40 21.48 10.48
C GLN A 66 17.43 20.82 9.56
N PHE A 67 17.52 19.48 9.57
CA PHE A 67 18.42 18.71 8.73
C PHE A 67 17.76 18.24 7.43
N PHE A 68 16.44 18.06 7.45
CA PHE A 68 15.65 17.56 6.32
C PHE A 68 14.63 18.60 5.89
N GLY A 69 14.97 19.37 4.84
CA GLY A 69 14.20 20.54 4.42
C GLY A 69 12.78 20.22 3.91
N HIS A 70 12.61 19.19 3.08
CA HIS A 70 11.32 18.88 2.45
C HIS A 70 10.43 18.00 3.34
N GLN A 71 9.22 18.50 3.66
CA GLN A 71 8.20 17.82 4.48
C GLN A 71 7.04 17.31 3.58
N GLY A 72 7.38 16.49 2.58
CA GLY A 72 6.42 15.78 1.74
C GLY A 72 5.69 16.62 0.66
N PRO A 73 4.82 15.96 -0.15
CA PRO A 73 4.37 14.57 0.00
C PRO A 73 5.42 13.52 -0.35
N TYR A 74 5.40 12.41 0.38
CA TYR A 74 6.22 11.23 0.13
C TYR A 74 5.43 10.23 -0.69
N TYR A 75 6.09 9.61 -1.66
CA TYR A 75 5.47 8.67 -2.57
C TYR A 75 5.98 7.26 -2.34
N ALA A 76 5.05 6.31 -2.36
CA ALA A 76 5.36 4.89 -2.38
C ALA A 76 4.69 4.23 -3.60
N SER A 77 5.45 3.35 -4.23
CA SER A 77 5.00 2.53 -5.34
C SER A 77 4.51 1.19 -4.81
N GLU A 78 3.26 0.86 -5.06
CA GLU A 78 2.61 -0.37 -4.62
C GLU A 78 2.23 -1.23 -5.83
N TRP A 79 2.78 -2.44 -5.90
CA TRP A 79 2.37 -3.46 -6.85
C TRP A 79 1.54 -4.52 -6.15
N SER A 80 0.47 -4.93 -6.80
CA SER A 80 -0.43 -5.96 -6.30
C SER A 80 -0.76 -6.96 -7.39
N GLU A 81 -0.81 -8.23 -6.99
CA GLU A 81 -1.16 -9.37 -7.81
C GLU A 81 -2.31 -10.08 -7.10
N VAL A 82 -3.45 -10.24 -7.77
CA VAL A 82 -4.63 -10.91 -7.21
C VAL A 82 -5.02 -12.07 -8.10
N ASN A 83 -4.84 -13.29 -7.60
CA ASN A 83 -5.23 -14.52 -8.27
C ASN A 83 -6.52 -15.07 -7.62
N PRO A 84 -7.67 -15.04 -8.33
CA PRO A 84 -8.94 -15.53 -7.81
C PRO A 84 -9.05 -17.06 -7.78
N GLU A 85 -8.28 -17.78 -8.59
CA GLU A 85 -8.28 -19.25 -8.63
C GLU A 85 -7.57 -19.84 -7.41
N THR A 86 -6.38 -19.33 -7.11
CA THR A 86 -5.60 -19.75 -5.93
C THR A 86 -6.05 -19.05 -4.64
N LYS A 87 -6.91 -18.04 -4.75
CA LYS A 87 -7.31 -17.14 -3.66
C LYS A 87 -6.09 -16.54 -2.96
N GLU A 88 -5.15 -16.03 -3.74
CA GLU A 88 -3.94 -15.39 -3.26
C GLU A 88 -3.90 -13.92 -3.68
N MET A 89 -3.49 -13.05 -2.76
CA MET A 89 -3.19 -11.67 -3.04
C MET A 89 -1.81 -11.34 -2.49
N VAL A 90 -0.90 -10.92 -3.36
CA VAL A 90 0.44 -10.47 -2.99
C VAL A 90 0.53 -8.97 -3.22
N VAL A 91 1.00 -8.23 -2.21
CA VAL A 91 1.20 -6.79 -2.29
C VAL A 91 2.62 -6.45 -1.89
N LYS A 92 3.30 -5.67 -2.70
CA LYS A 92 4.64 -5.17 -2.44
C LYS A 92 4.65 -3.65 -2.57
N THR A 93 5.06 -2.97 -1.50
CA THR A 93 5.18 -1.51 -1.47
C THR A 93 6.63 -1.12 -1.23
N VAL A 94 7.12 -0.14 -1.99
CA VAL A 94 8.46 0.46 -1.80
C VAL A 94 8.37 1.98 -1.88
N ASN A 95 9.17 2.68 -1.10
CA ASN A 95 9.29 4.14 -1.23
C ASN A 95 9.96 4.49 -2.56
N VAL A 96 9.51 5.56 -3.21
CA VAL A 96 10.06 5.99 -4.51
C VAL A 96 11.37 6.77 -4.35
N SER A 97 11.50 7.57 -3.29
CA SER A 97 12.73 8.28 -2.89
C SER A 97 12.61 8.85 -1.49
#